data_AF-A0A0D0SJI7-F1
#
_entry.id   AF-A0A0D0SJI7-F1
#
_cell.length_a   1.000
_cell.length_b   1.000
_cell.length_c   1.000
_cell.angle_alpha   90.00
_cell.angle_beta   90.00
_cell.angle_gamma   90.00
#
_symmetry.space_group_name_H-M   'P 1'
#
loop_
_entity.id
_entity.type
_entity.pdbx_description
1 polymer ?
#
loop_
_entity_poly.entity_id
_entity_poly.type
_entity_poly.pdbx_seq_one_letter_code
_entity_poly.pdbx_strand_id
1 'polypeptide(L)'
;MNEQSFMQLIESLKDQAAKQNNSITFSQVHEKTKELGLSDEQLQAIYTYLESERIKISDNISVTRAKKKMAPIKDSTRLNIQETQIYRTYLQEIEGISPCTQEEIIRLFEVGDEFSKNRLVEGSLSYVADYVKKYVGRGLPITDLIQEANMALMLHVSEASAMNYFEALEEKIDDFLEQMIEENQGSASIKNKIADRANRLMELSAELAEEFERQPTLEELANRMHISEDEVREVMKQSISAMDIDETKL
;
A
#
# COMPACT_ATOMS: atom_id res chain seq x y z
N MET A 1 22.00 40.60 -13.09
CA MET A 1 20.67 40.90 -12.53
C MET A 1 20.82 42.15 -11.68
N ASN A 2 20.00 43.19 -11.87
CA ASN A 2 20.08 44.39 -11.05
C ASN A 2 19.46 44.08 -9.67
N GLU A 3 20.16 44.40 -8.57
CA GLU A 3 19.67 44.20 -7.20
C GLU A 3 18.28 44.81 -6.96
N GLN A 4 17.97 45.90 -7.69
CA GLN A 4 16.66 46.56 -7.65
C GLN A 4 15.52 45.66 -8.17
N SER A 5 15.76 44.85 -9.22
CA SER A 5 14.75 43.95 -9.77
C SER A 5 14.46 42.77 -8.83
N PHE A 6 15.49 42.33 -8.09
CA PHE A 6 15.36 41.25 -7.10
C PHE A 6 14.57 41.71 -5.87
N MET A 7 14.86 42.91 -5.35
CA MET A 7 14.11 43.48 -4.23
C MET A 7 12.63 43.71 -4.57
N GLN A 8 12.33 44.17 -5.79
CA GLN A 8 10.95 44.30 -6.28
C GLN A 8 10.23 42.95 -6.40
N LEU A 9 10.93 41.90 -6.83
CA LEU A 9 10.37 40.54 -6.90
C LEU A 9 9.96 40.04 -5.51
N ILE A 10 10.88 40.14 -4.55
CA ILE A 10 10.66 39.75 -3.15
C ILE A 10 9.50 40.53 -2.54
N GLU A 11 9.46 41.85 -2.74
CA GLU A 11 8.36 42.70 -2.26
C GLU A 11 7.01 42.27 -2.85
N SER A 12 6.97 41.94 -4.14
CA SER A 12 5.75 41.44 -4.79
C SER A 12 5.30 40.08 -4.27
N LEU A 13 6.23 39.19 -3.89
CA LEU A 13 5.95 37.89 -3.31
C LEU A 13 5.48 38.03 -1.86
N LYS A 14 6.05 38.97 -1.09
CA LYS A 14 5.60 39.31 0.27
C LYS A 14 4.18 39.86 0.26
N ASP A 15 3.85 40.76 -0.67
CA ASP A 15 2.49 41.29 -0.82
C ASP A 15 1.47 40.22 -1.20
N GLN A 16 1.86 39.26 -2.04
CA GLN A 16 1.00 38.12 -2.38
C GLN A 16 0.81 37.18 -1.20
N ALA A 17 1.89 36.88 -0.47
CA ALA A 17 1.82 36.08 0.75
C ALA A 17 0.96 36.75 1.83
N ALA A 18 1.08 38.07 2.01
CA ALA A 18 0.28 38.84 2.98
C ALA A 18 -1.23 38.76 2.67
N LYS A 19 -1.62 38.77 1.39
CA LYS A 19 -3.01 38.58 0.96
C LYS A 19 -3.52 37.14 1.16
N GLN A 20 -2.61 36.17 1.17
CA GLN A 20 -2.90 34.74 1.32
C GLN A 20 -2.46 34.21 2.69
N ASN A 21 -2.70 35.00 3.75
CA ASN A 21 -2.48 34.59 5.14
C ASN A 21 -1.04 34.10 5.44
N ASN A 22 -0.06 34.80 4.88
CA ASN A 22 1.37 34.49 4.90
C ASN A 22 1.72 33.13 4.27
N SER A 23 0.98 32.72 3.25
CA SER A 23 1.26 31.52 2.47
C SER A 23 1.33 31.82 0.98
N ILE A 24 2.23 31.13 0.27
CA ILE A 24 2.41 31.27 -1.18
C ILE A 24 2.63 29.88 -1.76
N THR A 25 2.23 29.62 -3.00
CA THR A 25 2.41 28.30 -3.62
C THR A 25 3.65 28.27 -4.52
N PHE A 26 4.27 27.11 -4.69
CA PHE A 26 5.44 26.95 -5.57
C PHE A 26 5.13 27.34 -7.02
N SER A 27 3.91 27.11 -7.50
CA SER A 27 3.48 27.55 -8.84
C SER A 27 3.52 29.07 -8.98
N GLN A 28 3.10 29.81 -7.94
CA GLN A 28 3.11 31.28 -7.96
C GLN A 28 4.53 31.86 -7.89
N VAL A 29 5.41 31.23 -7.11
CA VAL A 29 6.83 31.62 -7.09
C VAL A 29 7.46 31.30 -8.44
N HIS A 30 7.22 30.10 -8.97
CA HIS A 30 7.79 29.67 -10.24
C HIS A 30 7.34 30.53 -11.42
N GLU A 31 6.04 30.84 -11.53
CA GLU A 31 5.48 31.70 -12.57
C GLU A 31 6.14 33.09 -12.59
N LYS A 32 6.36 33.69 -11.41
CA LYS A 32 7.03 35.00 -11.29
C LYS A 32 8.54 34.94 -11.50
N THR A 33 9.18 33.81 -11.22
CA THR A 33 10.63 33.62 -11.43
C THR A 33 10.98 33.19 -12.86
N LYS A 34 10.01 32.64 -13.62
CA LYS A 34 10.22 32.09 -14.96
C LYS A 34 10.63 33.14 -15.99
N GLU A 35 10.12 34.37 -15.85
CA GLU A 35 10.49 35.48 -16.76
C GLU A 35 11.90 36.02 -16.53
N LEU A 36 12.51 35.72 -15.37
CA LEU A 36 13.80 36.30 -14.96
C LEU A 36 15.02 35.41 -15.22
N GLY A 37 14.82 34.17 -15.71
CA GLY A 37 15.91 33.26 -16.07
C GLY A 37 16.91 33.02 -14.92
N LEU A 38 16.39 32.91 -13.69
CA LEU A 38 17.17 32.74 -12.46
C LEU A 38 17.92 31.40 -12.44
N SER A 39 19.15 31.38 -11.92
CA SER A 39 19.88 30.14 -11.66
C SER A 39 19.34 29.42 -10.42
N ASP A 40 19.57 28.11 -10.31
CA ASP A 40 19.11 27.28 -9.19
C ASP A 40 19.59 27.82 -7.83
N GLU A 41 20.81 28.34 -7.75
CA GLU A 41 21.35 28.97 -6.53
C GLU A 41 20.58 30.24 -6.13
N GLN A 42 20.17 31.05 -7.11
CA GLN A 42 19.40 32.27 -6.85
C GLN A 42 17.97 31.97 -6.44
N LEU A 43 17.39 30.91 -7.03
CA LEU A 43 16.06 30.43 -6.71
C LEU A 43 16.02 29.82 -5.29
N GLN A 44 17.08 29.13 -4.89
CA GLN A 44 17.26 28.62 -3.54
C GLN A 44 17.49 29.73 -2.50
N ALA A 45 18.18 30.81 -2.87
CA ALA A 45 18.30 32.00 -2.03
C ALA A 45 16.94 32.68 -1.79
N ILE A 46 16.06 32.74 -2.81
CA ILE A 46 14.69 33.27 -2.67
C ILE A 46 13.88 32.43 -1.70
N TYR A 47 13.91 31.09 -1.83
CA TYR A 47 13.19 30.21 -0.90
C TYR A 47 13.69 30.34 0.53
N THR A 48 15.01 30.39 0.72
CA THR A 48 15.63 30.59 2.05
C THR A 48 15.21 31.93 2.66
N TYR A 49 15.09 32.98 1.85
CA TYR A 49 14.63 34.30 2.30
C TYR A 49 13.14 34.32 2.67
N LEU A 50 12.28 33.65 1.89
CA LEU A 50 10.85 33.55 2.20
C LEU A 50 10.58 32.74 3.48
N GLU A 51 11.39 31.70 3.73
CA GLU A 51 11.34 30.93 4.98
C GLU A 51 11.75 31.75 6.20
N SER A 52 12.81 32.56 6.10
CA SER A 52 13.27 33.41 7.22
C SER A 52 12.23 34.47 7.61
N GLU A 53 11.44 34.94 6.63
CA GLU A 53 10.31 35.86 6.82
C GLU A 53 9.00 35.17 7.25
N ARG A 54 9.05 33.86 7.62
CA ARG A 54 7.92 33.04 8.08
C ARG A 54 6.78 32.89 7.06
N ILE A 55 7.06 32.97 5.76
CA ILE A 55 6.08 32.74 4.71
C ILE A 55 6.00 31.24 4.44
N LYS A 56 4.81 30.65 4.59
CA LYS A 56 4.57 29.22 4.39
C LYS A 56 4.41 28.92 2.90
N ILE A 57 5.40 28.27 2.31
CA ILE A 57 5.27 27.80 0.93
C ILE A 57 4.49 26.47 0.94
N SER A 58 3.24 26.48 0.46
CA SER A 58 2.41 25.28 0.43
C SER A 58 2.52 24.58 -0.91
N ASP A 59 3.03 23.36 -0.89
CA ASP A 59 3.10 22.46 -2.04
C ASP A 59 1.73 21.94 -2.43
N ASN A 60 1.38 22.15 -3.70
CA ASN A 60 0.40 21.34 -4.39
C ASN A 60 1.02 21.00 -5.74
N ILE A 61 1.90 19.99 -5.74
CA ILE A 61 2.27 19.09 -6.85
C ILE A 61 3.30 18.11 -6.29
N SER A 62 3.02 16.83 -6.50
CA SER A 62 3.78 15.66 -6.09
C SER A 62 5.22 15.68 -6.61
N VAL A 63 6.20 16.15 -5.83
CA VAL A 63 7.60 15.70 -5.91
C VAL A 63 8.29 15.99 -4.57
N THR A 64 8.51 14.99 -3.70
CA THR A 64 9.68 15.05 -2.79
C THR A 64 10.07 13.68 -2.26
N ARG A 65 11.16 13.15 -2.82
CA ARG A 65 12.04 12.17 -2.20
C ARG A 65 12.77 12.85 -1.02
N ALA A 66 12.90 12.09 0.06
CA ALA A 66 13.78 12.30 1.22
C ALA A 66 13.43 13.42 2.23
N LYS A 67 13.25 12.95 3.48
CA LYS A 67 13.11 13.69 4.75
C LYS A 67 11.72 14.25 5.05
N LYS A 68 10.82 13.36 5.47
CA LYS A 68 9.78 13.72 6.43
C LYS A 68 9.72 12.69 7.55
N LYS A 69 9.97 13.17 8.76
CA LYS A 69 9.68 12.53 10.05
C LYS A 69 8.38 11.73 9.95
N MET A 70 8.37 10.52 10.54
CA MET A 70 7.16 9.71 10.78
C MET A 70 5.99 10.61 11.17
N ALA A 71 5.15 10.94 10.19
CA ALA A 71 3.89 11.60 10.44
C ALA A 71 2.93 10.56 11.02
N PRO A 72 2.06 10.93 11.96
CA PRO A 72 1.18 9.98 12.61
C PRO A 72 0.28 9.35 11.54
N ILE A 73 0.20 8.02 11.59
CA ILE A 73 -0.68 7.18 10.78
C ILE A 73 -2.09 7.80 10.81
N LYS A 74 -2.51 8.44 9.71
CA LYS A 74 -3.89 8.93 9.54
C LYS A 74 -4.87 7.79 9.19
N ASP A 75 -4.35 6.59 8.92
CA ASP A 75 -5.11 5.39 8.52
C ASP A 75 -5.23 4.33 9.63
N SER A 76 -5.12 4.73 10.90
CA SER A 76 -5.32 3.81 12.03
C SER A 76 -6.74 3.26 12.13
N THR A 77 -7.66 3.72 11.31
CA THR A 77 -9.06 3.30 11.26
C THR A 77 -9.32 2.06 10.39
N ARG A 78 -8.36 1.61 9.57
CA ARG A 78 -8.54 0.46 8.66
C ARG A 78 -7.74 -0.79 9.04
N LEU A 79 -6.82 -0.68 9.98
CA LEU A 79 -5.99 -1.79 10.47
C LEU A 79 -6.51 -2.27 11.81
N ASN A 80 -6.57 -3.58 12.01
CA ASN A 80 -6.85 -4.11 13.34
C ASN A 80 -5.65 -3.88 14.28
N ILE A 81 -5.86 -4.02 15.60
CA ILE A 81 -4.83 -3.74 16.62
C ILE A 81 -3.59 -4.65 16.46
N GLN A 82 -3.80 -5.92 16.10
CA GLN A 82 -2.73 -6.91 15.93
C GLN A 82 -1.90 -6.63 14.67
N GLU A 83 -2.55 -6.36 13.54
CA GLU A 83 -1.92 -5.96 12.27
C GLU A 83 -1.10 -4.69 12.43
N THR A 84 -1.64 -3.71 13.16
CA THR A 84 -0.94 -2.46 13.44
C THR A 84 0.34 -2.72 14.24
N GLN A 85 0.31 -3.64 15.21
CA GLN A 85 1.47 -3.97 16.02
C GLN A 85 2.55 -4.68 15.19
N ILE A 86 2.18 -5.68 14.39
CA ILE A 86 3.12 -6.41 13.53
C ILE A 86 3.76 -5.46 12.51
N TYR A 87 2.94 -4.63 11.87
CA TYR A 87 3.44 -3.64 10.91
C TYR A 87 4.40 -2.64 11.54
N ARG A 88 4.14 -2.21 12.78
CA ARG A 88 5.07 -1.32 13.50
C ARG A 88 6.40 -1.99 13.81
N THR A 89 6.40 -3.25 14.24
CA THR A 89 7.63 -4.02 14.48
C THR A 89 8.45 -4.10 13.19
N TYR A 90 7.82 -4.44 12.07
CA TYR A 90 8.48 -4.45 10.76
C TYR A 90 9.08 -3.08 10.39
N LEU A 91 8.33 -1.99 10.58
CA LEU A 91 8.84 -0.64 10.29
C LEU A 91 10.06 -0.28 11.18
N GLN A 92 10.09 -0.72 12.43
CA GLN A 92 11.23 -0.51 13.32
C GLN A 92 12.47 -1.29 12.87
N GLU A 93 12.30 -2.52 12.37
CA GLU A 93 13.40 -3.34 11.86
C GLU A 93 14.06 -2.70 10.63
N ILE A 94 13.25 -2.10 9.74
CA ILE A 94 13.76 -1.45 8.52
C ILE A 94 14.17 0.01 8.72
N GLU A 95 13.85 0.65 9.87
CA GLU A 95 14.17 2.06 10.14
C GLU A 95 15.68 2.33 10.12
N GLY A 96 16.50 1.33 10.46
CA GLY A 96 17.96 1.42 10.42
C GLY A 96 18.57 1.33 9.01
N ILE A 97 17.77 1.00 7.99
CA ILE A 97 18.26 0.78 6.63
C ILE A 97 18.21 2.11 5.86
N SER A 98 19.36 2.57 5.39
CA SER A 98 19.42 3.79 4.59
C SER A 98 18.79 3.57 3.21
N PRO A 99 17.85 4.43 2.77
CA PRO A 99 17.33 4.40 1.42
C PRO A 99 18.45 4.58 0.38
N CYS A 100 18.33 3.93 -0.77
CA CYS A 100 19.29 4.14 -1.85
C CYS A 100 19.09 5.51 -2.51
N THR A 101 20.17 6.19 -2.87
CA THR A 101 20.12 7.40 -3.72
C THR A 101 20.02 7.01 -5.20
N GLN A 102 19.67 7.95 -6.07
CA GLN A 102 19.60 7.66 -7.52
C GLN A 102 20.97 7.24 -8.07
N GLU A 103 22.03 7.93 -7.64
CA GLU A 103 23.39 7.61 -8.03
C GLU A 103 23.83 6.24 -7.53
N GLU A 104 23.45 5.87 -6.30
CA GLU A 104 23.73 4.56 -5.73
C GLU A 104 23.00 3.46 -6.52
N ILE A 105 21.72 3.65 -6.85
CA ILE A 105 20.96 2.68 -7.66
C ILE A 105 21.65 2.41 -9.00
N ILE A 106 22.06 3.47 -9.72
CA ILE A 106 22.76 3.33 -11.00
C ILE A 106 24.03 2.49 -10.83
N ARG A 107 24.86 2.80 -9.82
CA ARG A 107 26.10 2.06 -9.55
C ARG A 107 25.85 0.60 -9.18
N LEU A 108 24.83 0.32 -8.36
CA LEU A 108 24.51 -1.05 -7.94
C LEU A 108 24.05 -1.90 -9.12
N PHE A 109 23.29 -1.34 -10.05
CA PHE A 109 22.91 -2.02 -11.30
C PHE A 109 24.09 -2.21 -12.25
N GLU A 110 25.04 -1.28 -12.31
CA GLU A 110 26.26 -1.43 -13.11
C GLU A 110 27.14 -2.59 -12.62
N VAL A 111 27.24 -2.78 -11.30
CA VAL A 111 27.99 -3.90 -10.70
C VAL A 111 27.23 -5.22 -10.87
N GLY A 112 25.94 -5.24 -10.54
CA GLY A 112 25.04 -6.36 -10.80
C GLY A 112 25.30 -7.65 -10.01
N ASP A 113 26.17 -7.62 -9.00
CA ASP A 113 26.45 -8.77 -8.13
C ASP A 113 25.35 -8.98 -7.07
N GLU A 114 25.36 -10.14 -6.43
CA GLU A 114 24.35 -10.50 -5.42
C GLU A 114 24.34 -9.53 -4.24
N PHE A 115 25.51 -8.98 -3.87
CA PHE A 115 25.58 -7.96 -2.83
C PHE A 115 24.85 -6.67 -3.26
N SER A 116 25.02 -6.24 -4.51
CA SER A 116 24.37 -5.06 -5.04
C SER A 116 22.86 -5.23 -5.15
N LYS A 117 22.39 -6.43 -5.56
CA LYS A 117 20.96 -6.77 -5.56
C LYS A 117 20.37 -6.74 -4.15
N ASN A 118 21.03 -7.36 -3.17
CA ASN A 118 20.58 -7.33 -1.79
C ASN A 118 20.49 -5.89 -1.26
N ARG A 119 21.49 -5.06 -1.57
CA ARG A 119 21.49 -3.65 -1.20
C ARG A 119 20.34 -2.87 -1.85
N LEU A 120 20.03 -3.13 -3.12
CA LEU A 120 18.88 -2.54 -3.83
C LEU A 120 17.55 -2.93 -3.18
N VAL A 121 17.39 -4.21 -2.82
CA VAL A 121 16.21 -4.71 -2.09
C VAL A 121 16.08 -3.99 -0.75
N GLU A 122 17.11 -4.05 0.10
CA GLU A 122 17.13 -3.43 1.42
C GLU A 122 16.81 -1.93 1.36
N GLY A 123 17.47 -1.18 0.46
CA GLY A 123 17.27 0.25 0.31
C GLY A 123 15.90 0.65 -0.26
N SER A 124 15.12 -0.32 -0.74
CA SER A 124 13.77 -0.10 -1.28
C SER A 124 12.66 -0.56 -0.33
N LEU A 125 12.97 -1.29 0.75
CA LEU A 125 11.97 -1.81 1.69
C LEU A 125 11.08 -0.71 2.28
N SER A 126 11.66 0.41 2.69
CA SER A 126 10.89 1.52 3.27
C SER A 126 9.94 2.16 2.25
N TYR A 127 10.35 2.21 0.97
CA TYR A 127 9.51 2.70 -0.12
C TYR A 127 8.32 1.77 -0.35
N VAL A 128 8.58 0.47 -0.47
CA VAL A 128 7.55 -0.56 -0.66
C VAL A 128 6.56 -0.55 0.50
N ALA A 129 7.05 -0.48 1.74
CA ALA A 129 6.22 -0.42 2.94
C ALA A 129 5.28 0.79 2.98
N ASP A 130 5.67 1.92 2.37
CA ASP A 130 4.81 3.10 2.24
C ASP A 130 3.83 2.96 1.08
N TYR A 131 4.31 2.48 -0.07
CA TYR A 131 3.52 2.31 -1.29
C TYR A 131 2.33 1.36 -1.10
N VAL A 132 2.55 0.25 -0.40
CA VAL A 132 1.54 -0.79 -0.14
C VAL A 132 0.32 -0.26 0.63
N LYS A 133 0.45 0.85 1.38
CA LYS A 133 -0.66 1.42 2.17
C LYS A 133 -1.89 1.73 1.31
N LYS A 134 -1.72 2.02 0.00
CA LYS A 134 -2.84 2.28 -0.92
C LYS A 134 -3.77 1.08 -1.13
N TYR A 135 -3.29 -0.14 -0.83
CA TYR A 135 -4.04 -1.40 -0.93
C TYR A 135 -4.71 -1.84 0.38
N VAL A 136 -4.43 -1.14 1.49
CA VAL A 136 -5.02 -1.48 2.80
C VAL A 136 -6.55 -1.36 2.77
N GLY A 137 -7.20 -2.39 3.30
CA GLY A 137 -8.67 -2.47 3.36
C GLY A 137 -9.32 -3.04 2.10
N ARG A 138 -8.56 -3.66 1.18
CA ARG A 138 -9.09 -4.33 -0.02
C ARG A 138 -9.33 -5.84 0.14
N GLY A 139 -9.43 -6.32 1.38
CA GLY A 139 -9.70 -7.73 1.69
C GLY A 139 -8.46 -8.60 1.93
N LEU A 140 -7.26 -8.00 1.96
CA LEU A 140 -6.03 -8.64 2.43
C LEU A 140 -5.48 -7.89 3.66
N PRO A 141 -4.91 -8.60 4.64
CA PRO A 141 -4.24 -7.99 5.78
C PRO A 141 -2.95 -7.29 5.32
N ILE A 142 -2.56 -6.22 6.01
CA ILE A 142 -1.37 -5.43 5.60
C ILE A 142 -0.07 -6.23 5.63
N THR A 143 0.01 -7.24 6.51
CA THR A 143 1.16 -8.15 6.58
C THR A 143 1.34 -8.90 5.28
N ASP A 144 0.25 -9.41 4.71
CA ASP A 144 0.31 -10.19 3.47
C ASP A 144 0.61 -9.27 2.30
N LEU A 145 0.01 -8.08 2.26
CA LEU A 145 0.31 -7.08 1.23
C LEU A 145 1.81 -6.70 1.21
N ILE A 146 2.45 -6.57 2.37
CA ILE A 146 3.89 -6.27 2.46
C ILE A 146 4.73 -7.45 2.00
N GLN A 147 4.37 -8.66 2.41
CA GLN A 147 5.10 -9.87 2.03
C GLN A 147 5.07 -10.07 0.51
N GLU A 148 3.91 -9.92 -0.11
CA GLU A 148 3.75 -10.03 -1.57
C GLU A 148 4.49 -8.90 -2.30
N ALA A 149 4.41 -7.66 -1.81
CA ALA A 149 5.14 -6.55 -2.41
C ALA A 149 6.67 -6.69 -2.29
N ASN A 150 7.16 -7.25 -1.19
CA ASN A 150 8.59 -7.57 -1.02
C ASN A 150 9.02 -8.70 -1.98
N MET A 151 8.14 -9.66 -2.27
CA MET A 151 8.41 -10.68 -3.28
C MET A 151 8.48 -10.06 -4.68
N ALA A 152 7.54 -9.18 -5.02
CA ALA A 152 7.55 -8.42 -6.28
C ALA A 152 8.83 -7.57 -6.41
N LEU A 153 9.29 -6.94 -5.31
CA LEU A 153 10.55 -6.21 -5.26
C LEU A 153 11.77 -7.09 -5.57
N MET A 154 11.87 -8.28 -4.95
CA MET A 154 12.99 -9.20 -5.18
C MET A 154 13.04 -9.66 -6.65
N LEU A 155 11.89 -9.97 -7.23
CA LEU A 155 11.77 -10.31 -8.65
C LEU A 155 12.16 -9.12 -9.54
N HIS A 156 11.65 -7.93 -9.23
CA HIS A 156 11.94 -6.70 -9.96
C HIS A 156 13.44 -6.40 -10.00
N VAL A 157 14.15 -6.47 -8.87
CA VAL A 157 15.60 -6.22 -8.80
C VAL A 157 16.41 -7.15 -9.70
N SER A 158 15.89 -8.34 -10.02
CA SER A 158 16.58 -9.30 -10.89
C SER A 158 16.45 -8.97 -12.38
N GLU A 159 15.41 -8.25 -12.79
CA GLU A 159 15.05 -8.02 -14.20
C GLU A 159 15.08 -6.53 -14.61
N ALA A 160 15.03 -5.63 -13.62
CA ALA A 160 14.89 -4.21 -13.83
C ALA A 160 16.17 -3.53 -14.33
N SER A 161 15.98 -2.29 -14.80
CA SER A 161 17.07 -1.35 -15.08
C SER A 161 17.09 -0.23 -14.05
N ALA A 162 18.23 0.45 -13.90
CA ALA A 162 18.34 1.61 -13.02
C ALA A 162 17.45 2.79 -13.45
N MET A 163 17.11 2.86 -14.74
CA MET A 163 16.24 3.89 -15.28
C MET A 163 14.80 3.62 -14.87
N ASN A 164 14.13 4.65 -14.35
CA ASN A 164 12.74 4.57 -13.87
C ASN A 164 12.51 3.43 -12.86
N TYR A 165 13.53 3.09 -12.07
CA TYR A 165 13.52 1.93 -11.17
C TYR A 165 12.27 1.87 -10.26
N PHE A 166 11.91 3.00 -9.64
CA PHE A 166 10.75 3.08 -8.75
C PHE A 166 9.42 3.06 -9.51
N GLU A 167 9.29 3.75 -10.63
CA GLU A 167 8.06 3.73 -11.45
C GLU A 167 7.76 2.31 -11.96
N ALA A 168 8.79 1.61 -12.46
CA ALA A 168 8.64 0.23 -12.90
C ALA A 168 8.40 -0.75 -11.73
N LEU A 169 8.95 -0.46 -10.55
CA LEU A 169 8.66 -1.24 -9.34
C LEU A 169 7.20 -1.07 -8.91
N GLU A 170 6.69 0.15 -8.98
CA GLU A 170 5.29 0.49 -8.68
C GLU A 170 4.32 -0.27 -9.58
N GLU A 171 4.55 -0.26 -10.90
CA GLU A 171 3.77 -1.06 -11.87
C GLU A 171 3.80 -2.56 -11.52
N LYS A 172 4.99 -3.09 -11.18
CA LYS A 172 5.15 -4.51 -10.83
C LYS A 172 4.42 -4.87 -9.53
N ILE A 173 4.46 -4.01 -8.52
CA ILE A 173 3.74 -4.20 -7.26
C ILE A 173 2.23 -4.15 -7.52
N ASP A 174 1.78 -3.23 -8.36
CA ASP A 174 0.36 -3.10 -8.71
C ASP A 174 -0.16 -4.36 -9.37
N ASP A 175 0.54 -4.87 -10.40
CA ASP A 175 0.19 -6.11 -11.10
C ASP A 175 0.07 -7.30 -10.12
N PHE A 176 1.08 -7.49 -9.26
CA PHE A 176 1.11 -8.59 -8.30
C PHE A 176 0.00 -8.49 -7.26
N LEU A 177 -0.17 -7.32 -6.64
CA LEU A 177 -1.16 -7.14 -5.57
C LEU A 177 -2.59 -7.19 -6.12
N GLU A 178 -2.85 -6.65 -7.31
CA GLU A 178 -4.17 -6.72 -7.92
C GLU A 178 -4.56 -8.16 -8.24
N GLN A 179 -3.66 -8.94 -8.86
CA GLN A 179 -3.88 -10.36 -9.09
C GLN A 179 -4.20 -11.12 -7.79
N MET A 180 -3.38 -10.92 -6.75
CA MET A 180 -3.55 -11.60 -5.46
C MET A 180 -4.86 -11.22 -4.76
N ILE A 181 -5.25 -9.94 -4.83
CA ILE A 181 -6.53 -9.46 -4.28
C ILE A 181 -7.70 -10.12 -5.00
N GLU A 182 -7.66 -10.19 -6.33
CA GLU A 182 -8.71 -10.85 -7.13
C GLU A 182 -8.82 -12.34 -6.81
N GLU A 183 -7.70 -13.04 -6.72
CA GLU A 183 -7.65 -14.46 -6.35
C GLU A 183 -8.22 -14.70 -4.95
N ASN A 184 -7.85 -13.86 -3.98
CA ASN A 184 -8.35 -13.99 -2.61
C ASN A 184 -9.84 -13.65 -2.48
N GLN A 185 -10.33 -12.63 -3.19
CA GLN A 185 -11.77 -12.30 -3.22
C GLN A 185 -12.58 -13.39 -3.91
N GLY A 186 -12.07 -13.99 -4.99
CA GLY A 186 -12.67 -15.16 -5.63
C GLY A 186 -12.75 -16.35 -4.68
N SER A 187 -11.66 -16.65 -3.97
CA SER A 187 -11.60 -17.71 -2.96
C SER A 187 -12.56 -17.47 -1.80
N ALA A 188 -12.60 -16.26 -1.24
CA ALA A 188 -13.51 -15.89 -0.16
C ALA A 188 -14.98 -16.00 -0.57
N SER A 189 -15.33 -15.60 -1.80
CA SER A 189 -16.69 -15.76 -2.35
C SER A 189 -17.09 -17.23 -2.45
N ILE A 190 -16.18 -18.10 -2.88
CA ILE A 190 -16.42 -19.55 -2.92
C ILE A 190 -16.57 -20.12 -1.51
N LYS A 191 -15.69 -19.75 -0.57
CA LYS A 191 -15.78 -20.17 0.84
C LYS A 191 -17.11 -19.76 1.48
N ASN A 192 -17.56 -18.52 1.28
CA ASN A 192 -18.85 -18.05 1.79
C ASN A 192 -20.01 -18.85 1.19
N LYS A 193 -20.01 -19.11 -0.12
CA LYS A 193 -21.04 -19.95 -0.76
C LYS A 193 -21.05 -21.39 -0.22
N ILE A 194 -19.88 -21.95 0.09
CA ILE A 194 -19.77 -23.28 0.70
C ILE A 194 -20.32 -23.23 2.14
N ALA A 195 -19.98 -22.22 2.92
CA ALA A 195 -20.48 -22.03 4.28
C ALA A 195 -22.01 -21.84 4.32
N ASP A 196 -22.57 -21.04 3.41
CA ASP A 196 -24.03 -20.87 3.29
C ASP A 196 -24.73 -22.20 2.97
N ARG A 197 -24.16 -22.98 2.05
CA ARG A 197 -24.67 -24.32 1.71
C ARG A 197 -24.56 -25.28 2.90
N ALA A 198 -23.47 -25.23 3.65
CA ALA A 198 -23.25 -26.02 4.85
C ALA A 198 -24.28 -25.71 5.95
N ASN A 199 -24.50 -24.42 6.22
CA ASN A 199 -25.49 -23.96 7.19
C ASN A 199 -26.90 -24.41 6.78
N ARG A 200 -27.24 -24.26 5.50
CA ARG A 200 -28.54 -24.72 5.00
C ARG A 200 -28.72 -26.23 5.10
N LEU A 201 -27.64 -26.99 4.89
CA LEU A 201 -27.63 -28.44 5.06
C LEU A 201 -27.84 -28.82 6.53
N MET A 202 -27.21 -28.11 7.48
CA MET A 202 -27.42 -28.34 8.91
C MET A 202 -28.86 -28.05 9.35
N GLU A 203 -29.43 -26.93 8.88
CA GLU A 203 -30.84 -26.58 9.14
C GLU A 203 -31.79 -27.67 8.63
N LEU A 204 -31.65 -28.07 7.37
CA LEU A 204 -32.50 -29.10 6.77
C LEU A 204 -32.31 -30.47 7.42
N SER A 205 -31.09 -30.79 7.85
CA SER A 205 -30.82 -32.02 8.60
C SER A 205 -31.58 -32.04 9.93
N ALA A 206 -31.60 -30.92 10.65
CA ALA A 206 -32.37 -30.78 11.89
C ALA A 206 -33.88 -30.86 11.64
N GLU A 207 -34.40 -30.18 10.61
CA GLU A 207 -35.82 -30.22 10.23
C GLU A 207 -36.28 -31.66 9.90
N LEU A 208 -35.52 -32.38 9.06
CA LEU A 208 -35.84 -33.76 8.70
C LEU A 208 -35.64 -34.73 9.87
N ALA A 209 -34.69 -34.45 10.75
CA ALA A 209 -34.48 -35.27 11.95
C ALA A 209 -35.66 -35.18 12.92
N GLU A 210 -36.27 -34.00 13.03
CA GLU A 210 -37.50 -33.79 13.79
C GLU A 210 -38.70 -34.44 13.08
N GLU A 211 -38.84 -34.28 11.76
CA GLU A 211 -39.94 -34.84 10.98
C GLU A 211 -39.97 -36.37 10.97
N PHE A 212 -38.80 -37.01 10.89
CA PHE A 212 -38.68 -38.48 10.81
C PHE A 212 -38.36 -39.14 12.15
N GLU A 213 -38.16 -38.37 13.22
CA GLU A 213 -37.69 -38.84 14.53
C GLU A 213 -36.39 -39.69 14.45
N ARG A 214 -35.58 -39.47 13.41
CA ARG A 214 -34.31 -40.15 13.15
C ARG A 214 -33.40 -39.28 12.30
N GLN A 215 -32.10 -39.57 12.27
CA GLN A 215 -31.19 -38.89 11.34
C GLN A 215 -31.62 -39.12 9.87
N PRO A 216 -31.64 -38.05 9.04
CA PRO A 216 -31.99 -38.17 7.63
C PRO A 216 -30.88 -38.86 6.82
N THR A 217 -31.26 -39.52 5.73
CA THR A 217 -30.30 -40.12 4.80
C THR A 217 -29.71 -39.09 3.84
N LEU A 218 -28.58 -39.42 3.21
CA LEU A 218 -27.98 -38.55 2.19
C LEU A 218 -28.91 -38.31 1.00
N GLU A 219 -29.66 -39.33 0.60
CA GLU A 219 -30.65 -39.25 -0.48
C GLU A 219 -31.80 -38.29 -0.12
N GLU A 220 -32.28 -38.33 1.13
CA GLU A 220 -33.34 -37.43 1.64
C GLU A 220 -32.86 -35.97 1.66
N LEU A 221 -31.64 -35.73 2.12
CA LEU A 221 -31.01 -34.40 2.12
C LEU A 221 -30.79 -33.88 0.71
N ALA A 222 -30.27 -34.72 -0.19
CA ALA A 222 -30.00 -34.39 -1.59
C ALA A 222 -31.29 -33.99 -2.32
N ASN A 223 -32.36 -34.77 -2.15
CA ASN A 223 -33.68 -34.49 -2.72
C ASN A 223 -34.27 -33.17 -2.20
N ARG A 224 -34.13 -32.89 -0.90
CA ARG A 224 -34.65 -31.66 -0.29
C ARG A 224 -33.87 -30.40 -0.68
N MET A 225 -32.56 -30.55 -0.90
CA MET A 225 -31.68 -29.46 -1.35
C MET A 225 -31.62 -29.30 -2.87
N HIS A 226 -32.22 -30.23 -3.63
CA HIS A 226 -32.16 -30.28 -5.10
C HIS A 226 -30.72 -30.34 -5.64
N ILE A 227 -29.87 -31.11 -5.00
CA ILE A 227 -28.47 -31.35 -5.39
C ILE A 227 -28.19 -32.86 -5.39
N SER A 228 -27.01 -33.26 -5.88
CA SER A 228 -26.61 -34.67 -5.86
C SER A 228 -26.15 -35.12 -4.47
N GLU A 229 -26.25 -36.42 -4.16
CA GLU A 229 -25.67 -36.98 -2.92
C GLU A 229 -24.16 -36.73 -2.80
N ASP A 230 -23.45 -36.72 -3.93
CA ASP A 230 -22.01 -36.45 -3.96
C ASP A 230 -21.71 -34.99 -3.57
N GLU A 231 -22.52 -34.04 -4.04
CA GLU A 231 -22.42 -32.64 -3.59
C GLU A 231 -22.76 -32.47 -2.10
N VAL A 232 -23.75 -33.21 -1.59
CA VAL A 232 -24.05 -33.24 -0.14
C VAL A 232 -22.84 -33.74 0.65
N ARG A 233 -22.20 -34.84 0.22
CA ARG A 233 -20.98 -35.39 0.86
C ARG A 233 -19.82 -34.39 0.83
N GLU A 234 -19.61 -33.73 -0.31
CA GLU A 234 -18.58 -32.70 -0.48
C GLU A 234 -18.80 -31.53 0.49
N VAL A 235 -20.02 -31.00 0.57
CA VAL A 235 -20.37 -29.91 1.49
C VAL A 235 -20.16 -30.34 2.95
N MET A 236 -20.61 -31.53 3.34
CA MET A 236 -20.39 -32.05 4.70
C MET A 236 -18.89 -32.17 5.04
N LYS A 237 -18.09 -32.71 4.12
CA LYS A 237 -16.65 -32.90 4.31
C LYS A 237 -15.90 -31.57 4.43
N GLN A 238 -16.26 -30.59 3.60
CA GLN A 238 -15.66 -29.26 3.62
C GLN A 238 -16.06 -28.46 4.88
N SER A 239 -17.27 -28.69 5.41
CA SER A 239 -17.76 -28.05 6.63
C SER A 239 -16.98 -28.47 7.88
N ILE A 240 -16.70 -29.76 8.02
CA ILE A 240 -15.90 -30.31 9.14
C ILE A 240 -14.49 -29.69 9.12
N SER A 241 -13.87 -29.61 7.95
CA SER A 241 -12.55 -28.99 7.80
C SER A 241 -12.53 -27.48 8.05
N ALA A 242 -13.65 -26.77 7.89
CA ALA A 242 -13.76 -25.34 8.16
C ALA A 242 -13.97 -25.05 9.66
N MET A 243 -14.68 -25.92 10.38
CA MET A 243 -14.89 -25.82 11.84
C MET A 243 -13.60 -26.09 12.63
N ASP A 244 -12.76 -27.03 12.17
CA ASP A 244 -11.46 -27.33 12.79
C ASP A 244 -10.47 -26.14 12.76
N ILE A 245 -10.63 -25.20 11.82
CA ILE A 245 -9.74 -24.03 11.67
C ILE A 245 -10.12 -22.91 12.66
N ASP A 246 -11.37 -22.83 13.10
CA ASP A 246 -11.83 -21.76 14.01
C ASP A 246 -11.56 -22.08 15.49
N GLU A 247 -11.43 -23.36 15.85
CA GLU A 247 -11.08 -23.78 17.22
C GLU A 247 -9.61 -23.49 17.61
N THR A 248 -8.74 -23.14 16.66
CA THR A 248 -7.34 -22.77 16.96
C THR A 248 -7.14 -21.29 17.31
N LYS A 249 -8.23 -20.50 17.42
CA LYS A 249 -8.18 -19.08 17.80
C LYS A 249 -8.85 -18.71 19.13
N LEU A 250 -9.09 -19.68 20.01
CA LEU A 250 -9.57 -19.45 21.39
C LEU A 250 -8.46 -19.57 22.43
#